data_AF-A0A5J6QTN6-F1
#
_entry.id   AF-A0A5J6QTN6-F1
#
_cell.length_a   1.000
_cell.length_b   1.000
_cell.length_c   1.000
_cell.angle_alpha   90.00
_cell.angle_beta   90.00
_cell.angle_gamma   90.00
#
_symmetry.space_group_name_H-M   'P 1'
#
loop_
_entity.id
_entity.type
_entity.pdbx_description
1 polymer ?
#
loop_
_entity_poly.entity_id
_entity_poly.type
_entity_poly.pdbx_seq_one_letter_code
_entity_poly.pdbx_strand_id
1 'polypeptide(L)'
;MLIHGDNLLALKALETDSNVRGKVKFIYIDPPFNTGSAFEHYDDNLEHSTWLNMMRERLVILHDLLAPEGAIALQLDDTEVAYCKVLMDEIFGRKNYITTITIEAATTSSFKTVNIGPTQVTNFILCYSKDKARLIYNQPYLGSKEVDLAHFSRFIENFEDECERWRFKSINSYILSEMGYEGSSANSQWAKAKRALGDDAIEIVNEKANEFAINNAYRVFETKTLQKPAAWLSDHLKRSKDLDHVIKLDRDGLDPLYIYQGRQVYFLGKGLREIDGEKVIARPVSNLWTDLPTNNLQSEGGVSFPSGKKPEALIRRLIQMFTSGSEDIVLDSFGGSGTTGAVAHKMGRRWIMAELGEHAVTHIAPRMKNIILGADKSGVTEVESWKGGGGYRFFKLAPSLLQKDKWGNLVINKDYRPEMLAEAMCKHFNYTYAPSAEHYWMHGKATENAFIYVTTNSLTFDQLKALSDEVGEERSLLICCMAYEGAGDSLTNLTIKKIPRVVLDRCEWGKDDYSLKIAELPMHDEESEAVEITSARPNKNKASAAQANLFDGTEGN
;
A
#
# COMPACT_ATOMS: atom_id res chain seq x y z
N MET A 1 5.35 7.87 -13.21
CA MET A 1 4.40 8.12 -14.32
C MET A 1 3.10 8.55 -13.69
N LEU A 2 2.55 9.70 -14.10
CA LEU A 2 1.26 10.18 -13.63
C LEU A 2 0.29 10.17 -14.80
N ILE A 3 -0.89 9.57 -14.62
CA ILE A 3 -1.94 9.47 -15.63
C ILE A 3 -3.17 10.21 -15.11
N HIS A 4 -3.62 11.21 -15.85
CA HIS A 4 -4.88 11.91 -15.62
C HIS A 4 -6.00 11.29 -16.48
N GLY A 5 -7.00 10.69 -15.82
CA GLY A 5 -8.15 10.06 -16.47
C GLY A 5 -8.72 8.92 -15.64
N ASP A 6 -9.77 8.29 -16.14
CA ASP A 6 -10.40 7.15 -15.45
C ASP A 6 -9.39 6.01 -15.21
N ASN A 7 -9.38 5.53 -13.97
CA ASN A 7 -8.40 4.55 -13.54
C ASN A 7 -8.62 3.17 -14.15
N LEU A 8 -9.86 2.75 -14.45
CA LEU A 8 -10.13 1.48 -15.13
C LEU A 8 -9.56 1.51 -16.55
N LEU A 9 -9.75 2.62 -17.28
CA LEU A 9 -9.19 2.78 -18.63
C LEU A 9 -7.66 2.88 -18.59
N ALA A 10 -7.10 3.61 -17.63
CA ALA A 10 -5.65 3.68 -17.42
C ALA A 10 -5.06 2.29 -17.14
N LEU A 11 -5.71 1.50 -16.27
CA LEU A 11 -5.30 0.13 -15.96
C LEU A 11 -5.39 -0.78 -17.19
N LYS A 12 -6.47 -0.73 -17.97
CA LYS A 12 -6.59 -1.46 -19.25
C LYS A 12 -5.46 -1.10 -20.22
N ALA A 13 -5.09 0.18 -20.32
CA ALA A 13 -3.98 0.60 -21.16
C ALA A 13 -2.64 0.05 -20.65
N LEU A 14 -2.37 0.10 -19.34
CA LEU A 14 -1.17 -0.45 -18.72
C LEU A 14 -1.07 -1.97 -18.88
N GLU A 15 -2.20 -2.67 -18.89
CA GLU A 15 -2.27 -4.12 -19.10
C GLU A 15 -1.74 -4.55 -20.47
N THR A 16 -1.76 -3.64 -21.46
CA THR A 16 -1.22 -3.84 -22.81
C THR A 16 0.26 -3.48 -22.94
N ASP A 17 0.82 -2.75 -21.97
CA ASP A 17 2.22 -2.36 -21.97
C ASP A 17 3.09 -3.50 -21.40
N SER A 18 3.87 -4.12 -22.28
CA SER A 18 4.81 -5.20 -21.90
C SER A 18 5.89 -4.77 -20.89
N ASN A 19 6.09 -3.46 -20.68
CA ASN A 19 7.00 -2.94 -19.66
C ASN A 19 6.37 -2.89 -18.26
N VAL A 20 5.05 -3.03 -18.15
CA VAL A 20 4.31 -2.93 -16.88
C VAL A 20 3.59 -4.24 -16.55
N ARG A 21 2.96 -4.90 -17.52
CA ARG A 21 2.23 -6.17 -17.30
C ARG A 21 3.13 -7.22 -16.65
N GLY A 22 2.70 -7.77 -15.52
CA GLY A 22 3.44 -8.78 -14.77
C GLY A 22 4.74 -8.30 -14.14
N LYS A 23 4.94 -6.98 -13.99
CA LYS A 23 6.19 -6.37 -13.49
C LYS A 23 5.98 -5.43 -12.30
N VAL A 24 4.74 -5.16 -11.90
CA VAL A 24 4.45 -4.30 -10.75
C VAL A 24 4.80 -5.03 -9.46
N LYS A 25 5.69 -4.46 -8.66
CA LYS A 25 6.19 -5.10 -7.45
C LYS A 25 5.23 -4.93 -6.28
N PHE A 26 4.70 -3.72 -6.12
CA PHE A 26 3.81 -3.39 -5.03
C PHE A 26 2.67 -2.50 -5.53
N ILE A 27 1.45 -2.80 -5.09
CA ILE A 27 0.26 -2.00 -5.37
C ILE A 27 -0.29 -1.52 -4.04
N TYR A 28 -0.51 -0.22 -3.91
CA TYR A 28 -1.29 0.35 -2.82
C TYR A 28 -2.51 1.03 -3.42
N ILE A 29 -3.70 0.72 -2.89
CA ILE A 29 -4.93 1.38 -3.30
C ILE A 29 -5.78 1.76 -2.10
N ASP A 30 -6.38 2.94 -2.20
CA ASP A 30 -7.24 3.58 -1.22
C ASP A 30 -8.53 4.01 -1.92
N PRO A 31 -9.40 3.05 -2.30
CA PRO A 31 -10.65 3.33 -3.00
C PRO A 31 -11.64 4.10 -2.08
N PRO A 32 -12.75 4.63 -2.63
CA PRO A 32 -13.86 5.13 -1.81
C PRO A 32 -14.34 4.06 -0.82
N PHE A 33 -14.56 4.45 0.43
CA PHE A 33 -14.93 3.54 1.53
C PHE A 33 -16.43 3.23 1.54
N ASN A 34 -17.22 3.96 0.77
CA ASN A 34 -18.67 3.86 0.66
C ASN A 34 -19.41 4.24 1.96
N THR A 35 -18.92 5.26 2.65
CA THR A 35 -19.42 5.63 3.99
C THR A 35 -20.71 6.44 3.98
N GLY A 36 -21.19 6.84 2.79
CA GLY A 36 -22.28 7.80 2.61
C GLY A 36 -21.88 9.25 2.86
N SER A 37 -20.57 9.54 3.01
CA SER A 37 -20.07 10.88 3.27
C SER A 37 -20.04 11.74 2.01
N ALA A 38 -20.34 13.03 2.15
CA ALA A 38 -20.22 13.97 1.05
C ALA A 38 -18.74 14.38 0.86
N PHE A 39 -18.09 13.85 -0.18
CA PHE A 39 -16.80 14.35 -0.66
C PHE A 39 -17.00 15.16 -1.94
N GLU A 40 -16.23 16.23 -2.13
CA GLU A 40 -16.35 17.08 -3.33
C GLU A 40 -15.86 16.39 -4.61
N HIS A 41 -15.08 15.32 -4.49
CA HIS A 41 -14.24 14.81 -5.59
C HIS A 41 -14.57 13.38 -6.04
N TYR A 42 -15.44 12.67 -5.33
CA TYR A 42 -15.93 11.34 -5.72
C TYR A 42 -17.25 11.01 -4.99
N ASP A 43 -18.05 10.12 -5.57
CA ASP A 43 -19.27 9.60 -4.95
C ASP A 43 -18.93 8.49 -3.96
N ASP A 44 -19.13 8.76 -2.66
CA ASP A 44 -18.89 7.83 -1.56
C ASP A 44 -20.20 7.21 -1.04
N ASN A 45 -21.24 7.16 -1.88
CA ASN A 45 -22.56 6.60 -1.57
C ASN A 45 -23.07 5.72 -2.72
N LEU A 46 -22.22 4.81 -3.19
CA LEU A 46 -22.58 3.84 -4.22
C LEU A 46 -23.40 2.70 -3.62
N GLU A 47 -24.35 2.18 -4.39
CA GLU A 47 -25.02 0.94 -4.02
C GLU A 47 -23.99 -0.21 -3.95
N HIS A 48 -24.10 -1.07 -2.95
CA HIS A 48 -23.10 -2.10 -2.64
C HIS A 48 -22.71 -2.97 -3.86
N SER A 49 -23.69 -3.40 -4.67
CA SER A 49 -23.41 -4.19 -5.88
C SER A 49 -22.61 -3.40 -6.93
N THR A 50 -22.88 -2.10 -7.05
CA THR A 50 -22.16 -1.19 -7.95
C THR A 50 -20.71 -1.00 -7.48
N TRP A 51 -20.50 -0.81 -6.17
CA TRP A 51 -19.16 -0.70 -5.58
C TRP A 51 -18.34 -1.99 -5.81
N LEU A 52 -18.93 -3.16 -5.57
CA LEU A 52 -18.27 -4.44 -5.81
C LEU A 52 -17.90 -4.65 -7.28
N ASN A 53 -18.79 -4.32 -8.21
CA ASN A 53 -18.51 -4.41 -9.63
C ASN A 53 -17.35 -3.48 -10.04
N MET A 54 -17.39 -2.23 -9.59
CA MET A 54 -16.32 -1.24 -9.81
C MET A 54 -14.96 -1.77 -9.33
N MET A 55 -14.92 -2.35 -8.13
CA MET A 55 -13.68 -2.89 -7.56
C MET A 55 -13.23 -4.16 -8.24
N ARG A 56 -14.14 -5.07 -8.61
CA ARG A 56 -13.82 -6.34 -9.28
C ARG A 56 -13.08 -6.11 -10.59
N GLU A 57 -13.59 -5.22 -11.44
CA GLU A 57 -12.98 -4.92 -12.74
C GLU A 57 -11.54 -4.41 -12.60
N ARG A 58 -11.29 -3.57 -11.59
CA ARG A 58 -9.96 -3.02 -11.30
C ARG A 58 -9.04 -4.07 -10.70
N LEU A 59 -9.50 -4.83 -9.71
CA LEU A 59 -8.71 -5.84 -9.00
C LEU A 59 -8.22 -6.95 -9.92
N VAL A 60 -9.02 -7.38 -10.90
CA VAL A 60 -8.61 -8.36 -11.92
C VAL A 60 -7.41 -7.84 -12.73
N ILE A 61 -7.46 -6.59 -13.17
CA ILE A 61 -6.35 -6.00 -13.93
C ILE A 61 -5.13 -5.81 -13.04
N LEU A 62 -5.31 -5.31 -11.81
CA LEU A 62 -4.22 -5.14 -10.84
C LEU A 62 -3.51 -6.47 -10.56
N HIS A 63 -4.26 -7.57 -10.42
CA HIS A 63 -3.70 -8.91 -10.29
C HIS A 63 -2.81 -9.27 -11.49
N ASP A 64 -3.23 -8.95 -12.71
CA ASP A 64 -2.45 -9.24 -13.93
C ASP A 64 -1.20 -8.36 -14.08
N LEU A 65 -1.25 -7.12 -13.61
CA LEU A 65 -0.11 -6.21 -13.59
C LEU A 65 0.97 -6.61 -12.58
N LEU A 66 0.60 -7.26 -11.47
CA LEU A 66 1.55 -7.70 -10.45
C LEU A 66 2.58 -8.70 -10.98
N ALA A 67 3.82 -8.53 -10.56
CA ALA A 67 4.84 -9.55 -10.65
C ALA A 67 4.48 -10.77 -9.78
N PRO A 68 4.92 -12.00 -10.11
CA PRO A 68 4.60 -13.19 -9.31
C PRO A 68 5.02 -13.06 -7.84
N GLU A 69 6.15 -12.41 -7.59
CA GLU A 69 6.69 -12.10 -6.27
C GLU A 69 6.16 -10.79 -5.66
N GLY A 70 5.15 -10.17 -6.28
CA GLY A 70 4.57 -8.90 -5.89
C GLY A 70 3.39 -9.03 -4.93
N ALA A 71 3.00 -7.89 -4.34
CA ALA A 71 1.91 -7.80 -3.38
C ALA A 71 1.02 -6.58 -3.61
N ILE A 72 -0.21 -6.65 -3.14
CA ILE A 72 -1.18 -5.57 -3.09
C ILE A 72 -1.61 -5.32 -1.65
N ALA A 73 -1.75 -4.05 -1.29
CA ALA A 73 -2.32 -3.55 -0.05
C ALA A 73 -3.52 -2.66 -0.40
N LEU A 74 -4.70 -3.03 0.11
CA LEU A 74 -5.94 -2.30 -0.11
C LEU A 74 -6.47 -1.79 1.23
N GLN A 75 -6.68 -0.48 1.36
CA GLN A 75 -7.16 0.13 2.60
C GLN A 75 -8.66 0.46 2.55
N LEU A 76 -9.40 0.08 3.60
CA LEU A 76 -10.83 0.34 3.82
C LEU A 76 -11.14 0.58 5.31
N ASP A 77 -12.35 1.04 5.61
CA ASP A 77 -12.95 0.98 6.94
C ASP A 77 -13.68 -0.37 7.16
N ASP A 78 -14.59 -0.46 8.13
CA ASP A 78 -15.37 -1.69 8.38
C ASP A 78 -16.57 -1.88 7.44
N THR A 79 -16.94 -0.87 6.63
CA THR A 79 -18.13 -0.88 5.78
C THR A 79 -18.01 -1.94 4.68
N GLU A 80 -16.94 -1.87 3.87
CA GLU A 80 -16.78 -2.73 2.68
C GLU A 80 -15.67 -3.78 2.81
N VAL A 81 -14.86 -3.75 3.87
CA VAL A 81 -13.66 -4.60 3.99
C VAL A 81 -13.97 -6.09 3.95
N ALA A 82 -15.06 -6.54 4.57
CA ALA A 82 -15.41 -7.95 4.62
C ALA A 82 -15.79 -8.49 3.22
N TYR A 83 -16.55 -7.70 2.45
CA TYR A 83 -16.97 -8.06 1.09
C TYR A 83 -15.80 -7.97 0.11
N CYS A 84 -14.99 -6.92 0.25
CA CYS A 84 -13.75 -6.78 -0.52
C CYS A 84 -12.78 -7.94 -0.26
N LYS A 85 -12.69 -8.42 0.99
CA LYS A 85 -11.90 -9.61 1.33
C LYS A 85 -12.37 -10.86 0.60
N VAL A 86 -13.69 -11.09 0.50
CA VAL A 86 -14.27 -12.21 -0.25
C VAL A 86 -13.95 -12.08 -1.74
N LEU A 87 -14.07 -10.87 -2.29
CA LEU A 87 -13.73 -10.58 -3.68
C LEU A 87 -12.24 -10.81 -3.98
N MET A 88 -11.35 -10.37 -3.10
CA MET A 88 -9.91 -10.62 -3.22
C MET A 88 -9.58 -12.11 -3.06
N ASP A 89 -10.29 -12.86 -2.21
CA ASP A 89 -10.14 -14.31 -2.12
C ASP A 89 -10.50 -15.04 -3.41
N GLU A 90 -11.50 -14.56 -4.16
CA GLU A 90 -11.85 -15.07 -5.50
C GLU A 90 -10.73 -14.78 -6.50
N ILE A 91 -10.27 -13.52 -6.58
CA ILE A 91 -9.34 -13.06 -7.61
C ILE A 91 -7.91 -13.54 -7.36
N PHE A 92 -7.40 -13.38 -6.14
CA PHE A 92 -6.01 -13.71 -5.78
C PHE A 92 -5.89 -15.14 -5.25
N GLY A 93 -6.99 -15.75 -4.80
CA GLY A 93 -7.00 -17.05 -4.13
C GLY A 93 -6.70 -16.95 -2.64
N ARG A 94 -7.49 -17.66 -1.82
CA ARG A 94 -7.34 -17.68 -0.34
C ARG A 94 -5.93 -18.02 0.15
N LYS A 95 -5.22 -18.90 -0.55
CA LYS A 95 -3.84 -19.28 -0.22
C LYS A 95 -2.84 -18.12 -0.29
N ASN A 96 -3.17 -17.09 -1.07
CA ASN A 96 -2.31 -15.94 -1.34
C ASN A 96 -2.57 -14.75 -0.40
N TYR A 97 -3.55 -14.88 0.50
CA TYR A 97 -3.76 -13.94 1.60
C TYR A 97 -2.53 -13.88 2.51
N ILE A 98 -2.04 -12.67 2.77
CA ILE A 98 -0.88 -12.43 3.64
C ILE A 98 -1.36 -12.19 5.06
N THR A 99 -2.08 -11.08 5.28
CA THR A 99 -2.61 -10.65 6.57
C THR A 99 -3.59 -9.49 6.37
N THR A 100 -4.36 -9.18 7.41
CA THR A 100 -5.09 -7.92 7.56
C THR A 100 -4.39 -7.11 8.63
N ILE A 101 -4.09 -5.85 8.33
CA ILE A 101 -3.45 -4.92 9.24
C ILE A 101 -4.52 -3.97 9.74
N THR A 102 -4.66 -3.84 11.06
CA THR A 102 -5.55 -2.86 11.67
C THR A 102 -4.74 -1.62 12.02
N ILE A 103 -5.18 -0.46 11.54
CA ILE A 103 -4.54 0.83 11.82
C ILE A 103 -5.49 1.70 12.64
N GLU A 104 -4.94 2.41 13.62
CA GLU A 104 -5.66 3.50 14.27
C GLU A 104 -5.82 4.67 13.28
N ALA A 105 -7.06 5.12 13.06
CA ALA A 105 -7.44 6.12 12.07
C ALA A 105 -8.06 7.38 12.69
N ALA A 106 -8.53 7.31 13.93
CA ALA A 106 -9.06 8.45 14.66
C ALA A 106 -8.82 8.28 16.17
N THR A 107 -8.66 9.39 16.89
CA THR A 107 -8.66 9.37 18.35
C THR A 107 -10.11 9.36 18.88
N THR A 108 -10.33 8.79 20.06
CA THR A 108 -11.64 8.75 20.74
C THR A 108 -12.07 10.10 21.34
N SER A 109 -11.55 11.22 20.84
CA SER A 109 -11.82 12.57 21.36
C SER A 109 -12.89 13.29 20.54
N SER A 110 -13.90 13.87 21.20
CA SER A 110 -15.07 14.64 20.66
C SER A 110 -16.33 13.84 20.30
N PHE A 111 -17.28 14.49 19.60
CA PHE A 111 -18.66 14.12 19.26
C PHE A 111 -18.94 12.65 18.86
N LYS A 112 -17.92 11.87 18.45
CA LYS A 112 -18.04 10.44 18.14
C LYS A 112 -18.31 9.54 19.35
N THR A 113 -18.11 10.06 20.57
CA THR A 113 -18.42 9.38 21.85
C THR A 113 -19.84 9.65 22.35
N VAL A 114 -20.62 10.47 21.63
CA VAL A 114 -22.00 10.85 22.00
C VAL A 114 -22.99 9.74 21.64
N ASN A 115 -22.68 8.92 20.64
CA ASN A 115 -23.52 7.80 20.24
C ASN A 115 -23.27 6.58 21.14
N ILE A 116 -24.36 5.91 21.54
CA ILE A 116 -24.31 4.68 22.33
C ILE A 116 -23.77 3.54 21.44
N GLY A 117 -22.55 3.07 21.73
CA GLY A 117 -21.92 1.96 21.01
C GLY A 117 -20.39 2.08 20.97
N PRO A 118 -19.68 1.04 20.50
CA PRO A 118 -18.24 1.13 20.29
C PRO A 118 -17.92 2.19 19.23
N THR A 119 -17.09 3.17 19.58
CA THR A 119 -16.65 4.20 18.63
C THR A 119 -15.67 3.58 17.64
N GLN A 120 -15.98 3.69 16.36
CA GLN A 120 -15.09 3.25 15.29
C GLN A 120 -13.90 4.20 15.17
N VAL A 121 -12.71 3.64 15.39
CA VAL A 121 -11.42 4.35 15.34
C VAL A 121 -10.41 3.65 14.44
N THR A 122 -10.79 2.55 13.80
CA THR A 122 -9.88 1.69 13.05
C THR A 122 -10.19 1.64 11.57
N ASN A 123 -9.13 1.60 10.77
CA ASN A 123 -9.19 1.18 9.36
C ASN A 123 -8.43 -0.15 9.21
N PHE A 124 -8.62 -0.80 8.07
CA PHE A 124 -8.05 -2.09 7.75
C PHE A 124 -7.29 -2.03 6.44
N ILE A 125 -6.14 -2.70 6.37
CA ILE A 125 -5.37 -2.89 5.15
C ILE A 125 -5.32 -4.39 4.85
N LEU A 126 -5.96 -4.78 3.75
CA LEU A 126 -5.93 -6.15 3.24
C LEU A 126 -4.66 -6.35 2.39
N CYS A 127 -3.80 -7.27 2.83
CA CYS A 127 -2.57 -7.60 2.11
C CYS A 127 -2.69 -8.96 1.41
N TYR A 128 -2.47 -8.95 0.09
CA TYR A 128 -2.42 -10.15 -0.74
C TYR A 128 -1.14 -10.18 -1.56
N SER A 129 -0.69 -11.39 -1.88
CA SER A 129 0.38 -11.63 -2.85
C SER A 129 -0.21 -12.15 -4.16
N LYS A 130 0.52 -12.04 -5.26
CA LYS A 130 0.16 -12.78 -6.48
C LYS A 130 0.43 -14.28 -6.31
N ASP A 131 1.61 -14.61 -5.80
CA ASP A 131 1.98 -15.97 -5.40
C ASP A 131 2.72 -15.93 -4.06
N LYS A 132 2.07 -16.40 -2.99
CA LYS A 132 2.63 -16.36 -1.64
C LYS A 132 3.90 -17.20 -1.49
N ALA A 133 4.07 -18.24 -2.29
CA ALA A 133 5.27 -19.06 -2.26
C ALA A 133 6.50 -18.33 -2.84
N ARG A 134 6.27 -17.31 -3.68
CA ARG A 134 7.30 -16.50 -4.33
C ARG A 134 7.42 -15.10 -3.73
N LEU A 135 6.60 -14.77 -2.74
CA LEU A 135 6.57 -13.46 -2.12
C LEU A 135 7.93 -13.08 -1.56
N ILE A 136 8.44 -11.92 -1.97
CA ILE A 136 9.59 -11.29 -1.32
C ILE A 136 9.03 -10.31 -0.30
N TYR A 137 9.26 -10.60 0.98
CA TYR A 137 8.76 -9.83 2.11
C TYR A 137 9.90 -9.41 3.03
N ASN A 138 10.02 -8.11 3.26
CA ASN A 138 10.96 -7.54 4.19
C ASN A 138 10.23 -7.29 5.51
N GLN A 139 10.59 -8.05 6.55
CA GLN A 139 10.02 -7.86 7.88
C GLN A 139 10.39 -6.46 8.42
N PRO A 140 9.43 -5.57 8.66
CA PRO A 140 9.73 -4.28 9.25
C PRO A 140 9.85 -4.42 10.77
N TYR A 141 10.64 -3.53 11.36
CA TYR A 141 10.92 -3.48 12.79
C TYR A 141 10.62 -2.08 13.33
N LEU A 142 10.07 -2.02 14.54
CA LEU A 142 9.94 -0.77 15.31
C LEU A 142 11.11 -0.67 16.26
N GLY A 143 11.86 0.42 16.16
CA GLY A 143 12.91 0.79 17.09
C GLY A 143 12.33 1.52 18.30
N SER A 144 12.81 1.17 19.48
CA SER A 144 12.66 1.94 20.71
C SER A 144 14.04 2.32 21.23
N LYS A 145 14.22 3.60 21.59
CA LYS A 145 15.39 4.04 22.37
C LYS A 145 15.27 3.63 23.83
N GLU A 146 14.07 3.31 24.30
CA GLU A 146 13.85 2.83 25.65
C GLU A 146 14.02 1.31 25.71
N VAL A 147 14.92 0.90 26.60
CA VAL A 147 15.10 -0.47 27.05
C VAL A 147 14.11 -0.73 28.17
N ASP A 148 13.51 -1.92 28.15
CA ASP A 148 12.74 -2.42 29.28
C ASP A 148 13.67 -2.77 30.44
N LEU A 149 14.06 -1.75 31.21
CA LEU A 149 14.98 -1.87 32.34
C LEU A 149 14.39 -2.69 33.50
N ALA A 150 13.09 -2.99 33.49
CA ALA A 150 12.49 -3.90 34.46
C ALA A 150 12.93 -5.35 34.17
N HIS A 151 12.90 -5.76 32.90
CA HIS A 151 13.36 -7.09 32.48
C HIS A 151 14.88 -7.16 32.29
N PHE A 152 15.48 -6.13 31.69
CA PHE A 152 16.93 -6.01 31.44
C PHE A 152 17.64 -5.22 32.55
N SER A 153 17.38 -5.57 33.80
CA SER A 153 17.91 -4.85 34.98
C SER A 153 19.34 -5.23 35.37
N ARG A 154 19.93 -6.24 34.71
CA ARG A 154 21.22 -6.84 35.07
C ARG A 154 22.15 -7.00 33.87
N PHE A 155 23.45 -6.98 34.17
CA PHE A 155 24.50 -7.27 33.20
C PHE A 155 25.57 -8.18 33.82
N ILE A 156 26.38 -8.78 32.95
CA ILE A 156 27.53 -9.60 33.34
C ILE A 156 28.77 -8.71 33.37
N GLU A 157 29.41 -8.60 34.54
CA GLU A 157 30.59 -7.76 34.71
C GLU A 157 31.80 -8.30 33.93
N ASN A 158 32.09 -9.59 34.10
CA ASN A 158 33.20 -10.32 33.53
C ASN A 158 32.75 -11.20 32.36
N PHE A 159 32.16 -10.59 31.33
CA PHE A 159 31.56 -11.31 30.20
C PHE A 159 32.56 -12.15 29.40
N GLU A 160 33.82 -11.73 29.36
CA GLU A 160 34.90 -12.43 28.65
C GLU A 160 35.37 -13.71 29.36
N ASP A 161 34.99 -13.91 30.63
CA ASP A 161 35.30 -15.14 31.36
C ASP A 161 34.38 -16.29 30.92
N GLU A 162 34.75 -17.52 31.26
CA GLU A 162 33.89 -18.70 31.13
C GLU A 162 32.53 -18.46 31.81
N CYS A 163 31.45 -18.95 31.19
CA CYS A 163 30.09 -18.64 31.63
C CYS A 163 29.79 -19.12 33.06
N GLU A 164 30.50 -20.15 33.54
CA GLU A 164 30.40 -20.63 34.92
C GLU A 164 30.90 -19.60 35.95
N ARG A 165 31.72 -18.63 35.53
CA ARG A 165 32.33 -17.62 36.40
C ARG A 165 31.66 -16.25 36.30
N TRP A 166 30.62 -16.11 35.49
CA TRP A 166 29.93 -14.85 35.27
C TRP A 166 29.33 -14.29 36.56
N ARG A 167 29.65 -13.02 36.85
CA ARG A 167 29.10 -12.27 37.97
C ARG A 167 28.05 -11.29 37.48
N PHE A 168 26.87 -11.36 38.09
CA PHE A 168 25.75 -10.51 37.74
C PHE A 168 25.71 -9.26 38.61
N LYS A 169 25.59 -8.09 37.98
CA LYS A 169 25.38 -6.81 38.65
C LYS A 169 24.08 -6.16 38.20
N SER A 170 23.44 -5.42 39.10
CA SER A 170 22.31 -4.56 38.77
C SER A 170 22.81 -3.30 38.04
N ILE A 171 22.17 -2.94 36.93
CA ILE A 171 22.49 -1.72 36.17
C ILE A 171 22.26 -0.49 37.06
N ASN A 172 21.09 -0.37 37.69
CA ASN A 172 20.77 0.81 38.52
C ASN A 172 21.75 0.99 39.68
N SER A 173 22.11 -0.10 40.37
CA SER A 173 23.09 -0.02 41.46
C SER A 173 24.47 0.38 40.97
N TYR A 174 24.88 -0.12 39.80
CA TYR A 174 26.13 0.27 39.15
C TYR A 174 26.14 1.76 38.77
N ILE A 175 25.08 2.24 38.11
CA ILE A 175 24.95 3.64 37.71
C ILE A 175 24.91 4.57 38.92
N LEU A 176 24.18 4.21 39.99
CA LEU A 176 24.16 5.00 41.22
C LEU A 176 25.56 5.12 41.86
N SER A 177 26.34 4.03 41.88
CA SER A 177 27.72 4.07 42.35
C SER A 177 28.62 4.93 41.46
N GLU A 178 28.50 4.83 40.14
CA GLU A 178 29.25 5.68 39.18
C GLU A 178 28.90 7.16 39.34
N MET A 179 27.67 7.49 39.73
CA MET A 179 27.23 8.85 40.05
C MET A 179 27.70 9.33 41.45
N GLY A 180 28.45 8.51 42.20
CA GLY A 180 28.96 8.84 43.54
C GLY A 180 27.99 8.53 44.68
N TYR A 181 26.86 7.87 44.42
CA TYR A 181 25.89 7.47 45.43
C TYR A 181 26.18 6.05 45.94
N GLU A 182 27.24 5.92 46.74
CA GLU A 182 27.55 4.66 47.39
C GLU A 182 26.59 4.35 48.56
N GLY A 183 26.32 3.08 48.82
CA GLY A 183 25.46 2.67 49.93
C GLY A 183 25.58 1.18 50.22
N SER A 184 25.20 0.78 51.44
CA SER A 184 25.22 -0.63 51.87
C SER A 184 24.10 -1.48 51.23
N SER A 185 23.12 -0.84 50.59
CA SER A 185 22.04 -1.50 49.86
C SER A 185 21.50 -0.58 48.75
N ALA A 186 20.81 -1.14 47.77
CA ALA A 186 20.16 -0.37 46.70
C ALA A 186 19.23 0.74 47.25
N ASN A 187 18.50 0.46 48.34
CA ASN A 187 17.64 1.45 48.99
C ASN A 187 18.43 2.62 49.58
N SER A 188 19.61 2.35 50.15
CA SER A 188 20.51 3.38 50.66
C SER A 188 21.06 4.27 49.55
N GLN A 189 21.44 3.69 48.42
CA GLN A 189 21.90 4.42 47.23
C GLN A 189 20.79 5.35 46.70
N TRP A 190 19.59 4.81 46.51
CA TRP A 190 18.44 5.58 46.04
C TRP A 190 18.03 6.71 47.00
N ALA A 191 18.10 6.48 48.31
CA ALA A 191 17.80 7.54 49.29
C ALA A 191 18.80 8.72 49.19
N LYS A 192 20.08 8.44 48.95
CA LYS A 192 21.11 9.47 48.74
C LYS A 192 20.90 10.19 47.41
N ALA A 193 20.64 9.45 46.33
CA ALA A 193 20.38 10.03 45.02
C ALA A 193 19.14 10.94 45.03
N LYS A 194 18.02 10.50 45.62
CA LYS A 194 16.81 11.33 45.77
C LYS A 194 17.03 12.58 46.62
N ARG A 195 17.87 12.49 47.66
CA ARG A 195 18.22 13.67 48.46
C ARG A 195 19.04 14.69 47.68
N ALA A 196 19.90 14.25 46.76
CA ALA A 196 20.77 15.12 45.97
C ALA A 196 20.09 15.67 44.70
N LEU A 197 19.31 14.84 44.00
CA LEU A 197 18.72 15.13 42.69
C LEU A 197 17.22 15.51 42.75
N GLY A 198 16.57 15.36 43.91
CA GLY A 198 15.15 15.69 44.05
C GLY A 198 14.24 14.73 43.29
N ASP A 199 13.16 15.27 42.72
CA ASP A 199 12.10 14.50 42.06
C ASP A 199 12.57 13.85 40.74
N ASP A 200 13.57 14.45 40.08
CA ASP A 200 14.11 13.98 38.78
C ASP A 200 15.09 12.81 38.92
N ALA A 201 15.43 12.40 40.15
CA ALA A 201 16.43 11.37 40.42
C ALA A 201 16.18 10.05 39.67
N ILE A 202 14.91 9.66 39.52
CA ILE A 202 14.52 8.41 38.85
C ILE A 202 14.74 8.53 37.34
N GLU A 203 14.31 9.64 36.74
CA GLU A 203 14.44 9.91 35.32
C GLU A 203 15.92 9.94 34.89
N ILE A 204 16.75 10.71 35.60
CA ILE A 204 18.18 10.84 35.33
C ILE A 204 18.91 9.47 35.42
N VAL A 205 18.59 8.67 36.44
CA VAL A 205 19.21 7.35 36.60
C VAL A 205 18.72 6.39 35.51
N ASN A 206 17.44 6.43 35.15
CA ASN A 206 16.88 5.60 34.08
C ASN A 206 17.49 5.95 32.71
N GLU A 207 17.69 7.24 32.39
CA GLU A 207 18.36 7.66 31.16
C GLU A 207 19.79 7.10 31.07
N LYS A 208 20.58 7.23 32.14
CA LYS A 208 21.94 6.68 32.20
C LYS A 208 21.97 5.15 32.16
N ALA A 209 21.02 4.50 32.84
CA ALA A 209 20.87 3.05 32.81
C ALA A 209 20.49 2.56 31.40
N ASN A 210 19.63 3.30 30.70
CA ASN A 210 19.23 3.02 29.34
C ASN A 210 20.40 3.16 28.36
N GLU A 211 21.16 4.26 28.45
CA GLU A 211 22.37 4.47 27.66
C GLU A 211 23.41 3.36 27.90
N PHE A 212 23.65 3.01 29.17
CA PHE A 212 24.51 1.89 29.53
C PHE A 212 24.02 0.59 28.92
N ALA A 213 22.71 0.31 29.01
CA ALA A 213 22.13 -0.92 28.50
C ALA A 213 22.31 -1.07 26.98
N ILE A 214 22.10 0.00 26.22
CA ILE A 214 22.31 0.03 24.76
C ILE A 214 23.80 -0.18 24.42
N ASN A 215 24.69 0.57 25.07
CA ASN A 215 26.14 0.49 24.79
C ASN A 215 26.75 -0.85 25.21
N ASN A 216 26.11 -1.56 26.13
CA ASN A 216 26.58 -2.85 26.67
C ASN A 216 25.61 -4.00 26.35
N ALA A 217 24.80 -3.88 25.30
CA ALA A 217 23.72 -4.82 25.01
C ALA A 217 24.17 -6.29 24.88
N TYR A 218 25.42 -6.53 24.47
CA TYR A 218 26.01 -7.87 24.37
C TYR A 218 26.12 -8.60 25.72
N ARG A 219 26.23 -7.87 26.84
CA ARG A 219 26.40 -8.40 28.20
C ARG A 219 25.22 -8.09 29.13
N VAL A 220 24.22 -7.37 28.64
CA VAL A 220 22.96 -7.08 29.35
C VAL A 220 21.95 -8.17 29.03
N PHE A 221 21.27 -8.70 30.04
CA PHE A 221 20.42 -9.86 29.86
C PHE A 221 19.17 -9.85 30.75
N GLU A 222 18.17 -10.59 30.29
CA GLU A 222 17.02 -11.00 31.09
C GLU A 222 17.01 -12.52 31.25
N THR A 223 16.16 -13.03 32.16
CA THR A 223 15.92 -14.48 32.27
C THR A 223 14.45 -14.78 32.04
N LYS A 224 14.14 -15.70 31.14
CA LYS A 224 12.77 -16.07 30.77
C LYS A 224 12.46 -17.52 31.10
N THR A 225 11.25 -17.76 31.58
CA THR A 225 10.70 -19.11 31.67
C THR A 225 10.35 -19.58 30.25
N LEU A 226 10.85 -20.73 29.84
CA LEU A 226 10.46 -21.35 28.58
C LEU A 226 9.11 -22.06 28.73
N GLN A 227 8.16 -21.70 27.86
CA GLN A 227 6.89 -22.43 27.78
C GLN A 227 7.05 -23.65 26.87
N LYS A 228 6.74 -24.84 27.39
CA LYS A 228 6.82 -26.13 26.66
C LYS A 228 8.19 -26.39 26.01
N PRO A 229 9.28 -26.45 26.81
CA PRO A 229 10.60 -26.74 26.26
C PRO A 229 10.65 -28.16 25.65
N ALA A 230 11.50 -28.35 24.64
CA ALA A 230 11.79 -29.67 24.09
C ALA A 230 12.31 -30.61 25.20
N ALA A 231 12.06 -31.92 25.06
CA ALA A 231 12.37 -32.90 26.10
C ALA A 231 13.85 -32.83 26.55
N TRP A 232 14.79 -32.76 25.61
CA TRP A 232 16.23 -32.67 25.89
C TRP A 232 16.64 -31.40 26.68
N LEU A 233 15.90 -30.31 26.53
CA LEU A 233 16.17 -29.03 27.21
C LEU A 233 15.58 -29.02 28.63
N SER A 234 14.51 -29.79 28.86
CA SER A 234 13.82 -29.89 30.15
C SER A 234 14.75 -30.38 31.26
N ASP A 235 15.61 -31.35 30.97
CA ASP A 235 16.53 -31.92 31.95
C ASP A 235 17.64 -30.92 32.33
N HIS A 236 18.15 -30.16 31.36
CA HIS A 236 19.12 -29.09 31.61
C HIS A 236 18.50 -27.95 32.44
N LEU A 237 17.24 -27.58 32.18
CA LEU A 237 16.51 -26.59 32.99
C LEU A 237 16.33 -27.05 34.43
N LYS A 238 16.03 -28.33 34.67
CA LYS A 238 15.93 -28.88 36.04
C LYS A 238 17.27 -28.84 36.75
N ARG A 239 18.33 -29.36 36.11
CA ARG A 239 19.68 -29.38 36.69
C ARG A 239 20.19 -27.98 37.02
N SER A 240 19.90 -26.99 36.19
CA SER A 240 20.31 -25.60 36.41
C SER A 240 19.71 -24.96 37.67
N LYS A 241 18.62 -25.49 38.23
CA LYS A 241 18.03 -24.97 39.48
C LYS A 241 18.91 -25.22 40.71
N ASP A 242 19.69 -26.30 40.67
CA ASP A 242 20.56 -26.71 41.78
C ASP A 242 21.99 -26.15 41.64
N LEU A 243 22.25 -25.37 40.59
CA LEU A 243 23.54 -24.74 40.33
C LEU A 243 23.47 -23.23 40.58
N ASP A 244 24.58 -22.69 41.04
CA ASP A 244 24.79 -21.25 41.29
C ASP A 244 25.41 -20.51 40.10
N HIS A 245 25.70 -21.23 39.01
CA HIS A 245 26.35 -20.71 37.81
C HIS A 245 25.56 -21.00 36.53
N VAL A 246 25.95 -20.35 35.44
CA VAL A 246 25.31 -20.49 34.12
C VAL A 246 25.79 -21.76 33.43
N ILE A 247 24.88 -22.46 32.77
CA ILE A 247 25.19 -23.57 31.87
C ILE A 247 25.10 -23.07 30.42
N LYS A 248 26.15 -23.27 29.62
CA LYS A 248 26.14 -23.07 28.17
C LYS A 248 25.83 -24.38 27.44
N LEU A 249 24.93 -24.34 26.49
CA LEU A 249 24.58 -25.45 25.60
C LEU A 249 24.85 -25.03 24.15
N ASP A 250 25.85 -25.64 23.54
CA ASP A 250 26.18 -25.42 22.14
C ASP A 250 25.19 -26.14 21.21
N ARG A 251 24.94 -25.55 20.05
CA ARG A 251 23.97 -26.04 19.07
C ARG A 251 24.54 -25.91 17.67
N ASP A 252 24.50 -26.99 16.90
CA ASP A 252 25.07 -27.00 15.55
C ASP A 252 24.42 -25.93 14.66
N GLY A 253 25.25 -25.02 14.16
CA GLY A 253 24.84 -23.92 13.26
C GLY A 253 23.92 -22.87 13.90
N LEU A 254 23.76 -22.86 15.23
CA LEU A 254 22.88 -21.93 15.95
C LEU A 254 23.59 -21.30 17.14
N ASP A 255 23.10 -20.14 17.59
CA ASP A 255 23.62 -19.50 18.79
C ASP A 255 23.51 -20.43 20.01
N PRO A 256 24.53 -20.43 20.89
CA PRO A 256 24.47 -21.17 22.13
C PRO A 256 23.31 -20.70 23.01
N LEU A 257 22.73 -21.65 23.75
CA LEU A 257 21.74 -21.37 24.79
C LEU A 257 22.43 -21.27 26.14
N TYR A 258 22.01 -20.30 26.93
CA TYR A 258 22.50 -20.11 28.30
C TYR A 258 21.35 -20.31 29.26
N ILE A 259 21.57 -21.10 30.30
CA ILE A 259 20.55 -21.45 31.30
C ILE A 259 21.07 -21.10 32.69
N TYR A 260 20.23 -20.42 33.47
CA TYR A 260 20.53 -20.04 34.84
C TYR A 260 19.29 -20.21 35.72
N GLN A 261 19.43 -20.94 36.82
CA GLN A 261 18.35 -21.21 37.80
C GLN A 261 17.03 -21.68 37.15
N GLY A 262 17.15 -22.58 36.16
CA GLY A 262 16.01 -23.14 35.44
C GLY A 262 15.26 -22.17 34.51
N ARG A 263 15.90 -21.06 34.14
CA ARG A 263 15.42 -20.08 33.16
C ARG A 263 16.44 -19.93 32.04
N GLN A 264 15.98 -19.59 30.84
CA GLN A 264 16.89 -19.24 29.74
C GLN A 264 17.35 -17.79 29.89
N VAL A 265 18.63 -17.55 29.68
CA VAL A 265 19.24 -16.21 29.59
C VAL A 265 19.07 -15.69 28.16
N TYR A 266 18.51 -14.48 28.04
CA TYR A 266 18.33 -13.78 26.76
C TYR A 266 19.09 -12.45 26.81
N PHE A 267 20.01 -12.26 25.88
CA PHE A 267 20.80 -11.03 25.77
C PHE A 267 20.05 -9.93 25.02
N LEU A 268 20.14 -8.70 25.53
CA LEU A 268 19.56 -7.51 24.91
C LEU A 268 20.10 -7.30 23.49
N GLY A 269 21.38 -7.63 23.27
CA GLY A 269 22.07 -7.49 22.00
C GLY A 269 21.38 -8.23 20.84
N LYS A 270 20.61 -9.30 21.10
CA LYS A 270 19.82 -9.98 20.04
C LYS A 270 18.67 -9.12 19.50
N GLY A 271 18.17 -8.18 20.31
CA GLY A 271 17.13 -7.22 19.93
C GLY A 271 17.70 -5.93 19.36
N LEU A 272 19.00 -5.67 19.46
CA LEU A 272 19.60 -4.42 18.99
C LEU A 272 19.72 -4.44 17.46
N ARG A 273 19.22 -3.40 16.80
CA ARG A 273 19.37 -3.19 15.36
C ARG A 273 19.69 -1.75 15.05
N GLU A 274 20.28 -1.52 13.89
CA GLU A 274 20.42 -0.19 13.32
C GLU A 274 19.20 0.10 12.43
N ILE A 275 18.42 1.12 12.78
CA ILE A 275 17.23 1.55 12.04
C ILE A 275 17.37 3.05 11.82
N ASP A 276 17.27 3.48 10.56
CA ASP A 276 17.37 4.90 10.16
C ASP A 276 18.64 5.59 10.72
N GLY A 277 19.76 4.86 10.81
CA GLY A 277 21.07 5.35 11.28
C GLY A 277 21.27 5.34 12.80
N GLU A 278 20.29 4.87 13.57
CA GLU A 278 20.35 4.81 15.03
C GLU A 278 20.34 3.37 15.57
N LYS A 279 21.13 3.10 16.61
CA LYS A 279 21.09 1.83 17.34
C LYS A 279 19.91 1.83 18.31
N VAL A 280 18.95 0.94 18.06
CA VAL A 280 17.67 0.87 18.79
C VAL A 280 17.34 -0.56 19.15
N ILE A 281 16.55 -0.74 20.22
CA ILE A 281 15.94 -2.03 20.52
C ILE A 281 14.77 -2.23 19.57
N ALA A 282 14.90 -3.23 18.71
CA ALA A 282 13.99 -3.48 17.61
C ALA A 282 13.07 -4.65 17.90
N ARG A 283 11.77 -4.44 17.70
CA ARG A 283 10.76 -5.51 17.70
C ARG A 283 10.12 -5.63 16.33
N PRO A 284 9.78 -6.85 15.86
CA PRO A 284 9.00 -7.01 14.64
C PRO A 284 7.69 -6.24 14.74
N VAL A 285 7.33 -5.52 13.68
CA VAL A 285 6.01 -4.90 13.55
C VAL A 285 4.93 -5.98 13.51
N SER A 286 3.87 -5.82 14.29
CA SER A 286 2.70 -6.71 14.27
C SER A 286 1.69 -6.29 13.20
N ASN A 287 0.53 -6.94 13.15
CA ASN A 287 -0.61 -6.53 12.31
C ASN A 287 -1.54 -5.50 12.99
N LEU A 288 -1.13 -4.91 14.12
CA LEU A 288 -1.85 -3.83 14.81
C LEU A 288 -0.93 -2.60 14.88
N TRP A 289 -1.28 -1.54 14.15
CA TRP A 289 -0.47 -0.33 14.04
C TRP A 289 -1.16 0.84 14.74
N THR A 290 -0.55 1.26 15.85
CA THR A 290 -0.99 2.40 16.68
C THR A 290 0.10 3.46 16.80
N ASP A 291 1.20 3.30 16.05
CA ASP A 291 2.40 4.12 16.13
C ASP A 291 2.55 5.10 14.95
N LEU A 292 1.55 5.13 14.06
CA LEU A 292 1.54 5.99 12.88
C LEU A 292 0.74 7.27 13.17
N PRO A 293 1.17 8.43 12.63
CA PRO A 293 0.49 9.70 12.88
C PRO A 293 -0.88 9.72 12.21
N THR A 294 -1.90 10.14 12.96
CA THR A 294 -3.29 10.29 12.49
C THR A 294 -3.73 11.75 12.39
N ASN A 295 -2.95 12.69 12.92
CA ASN A 295 -3.28 14.12 13.04
C ASN A 295 -2.38 15.00 12.15
N ASN A 296 -2.86 16.20 11.79
CA ASN A 296 -2.13 17.22 11.03
C ASN A 296 -1.64 16.79 9.64
N LEU A 297 -2.27 15.80 9.02
CA LEU A 297 -1.88 15.27 7.70
C LEU A 297 -2.12 16.26 6.55
N GLN A 298 -2.94 17.29 6.77
CA GLN A 298 -3.30 18.28 5.74
C GLN A 298 -2.10 19.09 5.24
N SER A 299 -1.07 19.28 6.09
CA SER A 299 0.12 20.09 5.77
C SER A 299 1.24 19.29 5.09
N GLU A 300 1.18 17.96 5.13
CA GLU A 300 2.18 17.10 4.52
C GLU A 300 2.24 17.32 3.00
N GLY A 301 3.39 17.15 2.35
CA GLY A 301 3.58 17.35 0.91
C GLY A 301 3.39 18.77 0.37
N GLY A 302 3.15 19.77 1.22
CA GLY A 302 3.04 21.18 0.83
C GLY A 302 1.84 21.51 -0.06
N VAL A 303 0.82 20.65 -0.09
CA VAL A 303 -0.42 20.84 -0.86
C VAL A 303 -1.61 20.58 0.05
N SER A 304 -2.53 21.55 0.11
CA SER A 304 -3.77 21.44 0.86
C SER A 304 -4.65 20.36 0.29
N PHE A 305 -4.93 19.32 1.07
CA PHE A 305 -5.91 18.29 0.75
C PHE A 305 -6.71 18.03 2.04
N PRO A 306 -7.90 18.65 2.20
CA PRO A 306 -8.52 18.82 3.51
C PRO A 306 -8.92 17.52 4.23
N SER A 307 -9.27 16.47 3.49
CA SER A 307 -9.74 15.19 4.03
C SER A 307 -9.20 14.01 3.23
N GLY A 308 -9.07 12.85 3.87
CA GLY A 308 -8.73 11.58 3.20
C GLY A 308 -7.25 11.33 2.90
N LYS A 309 -6.37 12.31 3.11
CA LYS A 309 -4.92 12.16 2.88
C LYS A 309 -4.30 11.10 3.80
N LYS A 310 -3.52 10.19 3.20
CA LYS A 310 -2.80 9.14 3.93
C LYS A 310 -1.40 9.62 4.36
N PRO A 311 -0.93 9.25 5.57
CA PRO A 311 0.40 9.64 6.06
C PRO A 311 1.53 9.07 5.21
N GLU A 312 2.60 9.82 4.94
CA GLU A 312 3.75 9.27 4.20
C GLU A 312 4.43 8.12 4.97
N ALA A 313 4.46 8.18 6.30
CA ALA A 313 5.04 7.13 7.15
C ALA A 313 4.33 5.77 6.97
N LEU A 314 3.01 5.78 6.80
CA LEU A 314 2.22 4.58 6.52
C LEU A 314 2.64 3.95 5.19
N ILE A 315 2.69 4.76 4.13
CA ILE A 315 3.03 4.28 2.80
C ILE A 315 4.49 3.84 2.71
N ARG A 316 5.40 4.53 3.41
CA ARG A 316 6.82 4.15 3.52
C ARG A 316 6.95 2.76 4.08
N ARG A 317 6.28 2.48 5.21
CA ARG A 317 6.29 1.15 5.85
C ARG A 317 5.82 0.06 4.88
N LEU A 318 4.72 0.31 4.15
CA LEU A 318 4.20 -0.64 3.18
C LEU A 318 5.16 -0.86 2.00
N ILE A 319 5.73 0.20 1.43
CA ILE A 319 6.72 0.08 0.35
C ILE A 319 7.96 -0.68 0.82
N GLN A 320 8.44 -0.42 2.05
CA GLN A 320 9.57 -1.15 2.65
C GLN A 320 9.27 -2.64 2.78
N MET A 321 8.05 -3.01 3.19
CA MET A 321 7.63 -4.40 3.37
C MET A 321 7.69 -5.23 2.09
N PHE A 322 7.38 -4.63 0.94
CA PHE A 322 7.14 -5.38 -0.30
C PHE A 322 8.09 -5.04 -1.45
N THR A 323 8.96 -4.04 -1.30
CA THR A 323 9.95 -3.64 -2.32
C THR A 323 11.37 -3.65 -1.76
N SER A 324 12.36 -3.86 -2.62
CA SER A 324 13.77 -3.96 -2.22
C SER A 324 14.73 -3.16 -3.12
N GLY A 325 14.36 -2.87 -4.39
CA GLY A 325 15.26 -2.25 -5.35
C GLY A 325 14.67 -1.03 -6.06
N SER A 326 15.53 -0.21 -6.67
CA SER A 326 15.13 0.99 -7.44
C SER A 326 14.31 0.67 -8.68
N GLU A 327 14.46 -0.53 -9.23
CA GLU A 327 13.70 -1.01 -10.39
C GLU A 327 12.28 -1.45 -10.04
N ASP A 328 11.97 -1.65 -8.76
CA ASP A 328 10.63 -2.04 -8.33
C ASP A 328 9.61 -0.96 -8.69
N ILE A 329 8.51 -1.39 -9.31
CA ILE A 329 7.40 -0.51 -9.69
C ILE A 329 6.35 -0.54 -8.59
N VAL A 330 6.05 0.63 -8.03
CA VAL A 330 4.93 0.87 -7.12
C VAL A 330 3.76 1.46 -7.91
N LEU A 331 2.57 0.90 -7.80
CA LEU A 331 1.38 1.41 -8.50
C LEU A 331 0.28 1.81 -7.53
N ASP A 332 -0.35 2.95 -7.82
CA ASP A 332 -1.54 3.44 -7.12
C ASP A 332 -2.57 3.94 -8.14
N SER A 333 -3.71 3.25 -8.24
CA SER A 333 -4.78 3.61 -9.17
C SER A 333 -5.83 4.55 -8.57
N PHE A 334 -5.63 5.01 -7.33
CA PHE A 334 -6.47 5.96 -6.62
C PHE A 334 -5.58 7.08 -6.06
N GLY A 335 -4.96 7.85 -6.98
CA GLY A 335 -3.86 8.75 -6.66
C GLY A 335 -4.13 9.77 -5.57
N GLY A 336 -5.35 10.29 -5.46
CA GLY A 336 -5.77 11.24 -4.43
C GLY A 336 -4.78 12.40 -4.27
N SER A 337 -4.22 12.58 -3.06
CA SER A 337 -3.22 13.63 -2.80
C SER A 337 -1.80 13.32 -3.35
N GLY A 338 -1.58 12.17 -3.97
CA GLY A 338 -0.30 11.74 -4.53
C GLY A 338 0.72 11.21 -3.53
N THR A 339 0.29 10.78 -2.33
CA THR A 339 1.20 10.31 -1.26
C THR A 339 2.03 9.11 -1.71
N THR A 340 1.44 8.13 -2.40
CA THR A 340 2.15 6.92 -2.81
C THR A 340 3.31 7.21 -3.76
N GLY A 341 3.07 8.03 -4.79
CA GLY A 341 4.13 8.45 -5.70
C GLY A 341 5.17 9.33 -5.04
N ALA A 342 4.78 10.20 -4.10
CA ALA A 342 5.72 11.02 -3.34
C ALA A 342 6.71 10.15 -2.55
N VAL A 343 6.20 9.20 -1.76
CA VAL A 343 7.03 8.30 -0.95
C VAL A 343 7.86 7.36 -1.81
N ALA A 344 7.25 6.73 -2.81
CA ALA A 344 7.95 5.85 -3.74
C ALA A 344 9.12 6.58 -4.42
N HIS A 345 8.93 7.85 -4.80
CA HIS A 345 9.98 8.66 -5.41
C HIS A 345 11.12 8.96 -4.43
N LYS A 346 10.81 9.39 -3.19
CA LYS A 346 11.81 9.64 -2.13
C LYS A 346 12.62 8.38 -1.79
N MET A 347 11.99 7.20 -1.87
CA MET A 347 12.64 5.89 -1.69
C MET A 347 13.36 5.37 -2.95
N GLY A 348 13.44 6.16 -4.02
CA GLY A 348 14.12 5.81 -5.26
C GLY A 348 13.45 4.67 -6.06
N ARG A 349 12.14 4.46 -5.89
CA ARG A 349 11.35 3.46 -6.64
C ARG A 349 10.74 4.07 -7.88
N ARG A 350 10.50 3.25 -8.89
CA ARG A 350 9.63 3.62 -10.03
C ARG A 350 8.19 3.61 -9.55
N TRP A 351 7.39 4.56 -10.01
CA TRP A 351 5.99 4.63 -9.61
C TRP A 351 5.05 4.94 -10.76
N ILE A 352 3.82 4.44 -10.67
CA ILE A 352 2.70 4.72 -11.59
C ILE A 352 1.52 5.17 -10.73
N MET A 353 0.97 6.35 -11.00
CA MET A 353 -0.25 6.83 -10.37
C MET A 353 -1.30 7.15 -11.43
N ALA A 354 -2.55 6.78 -11.17
CA ALA A 354 -3.71 7.18 -11.97
C ALA A 354 -4.68 7.98 -11.11
N GLU A 355 -5.19 9.08 -11.66
CA GLU A 355 -6.15 9.94 -10.99
C GLU A 355 -7.14 10.55 -11.98
N LEU A 356 -8.43 10.46 -11.67
CA LEU A 356 -9.53 10.93 -12.51
C LEU A 356 -9.72 12.44 -12.39
N GLY A 357 -9.62 12.99 -11.18
CA GLY A 357 -9.94 14.40 -10.93
C GLY A 357 -8.84 15.38 -11.32
N GLU A 358 -9.20 16.67 -11.41
CA GLU A 358 -8.27 17.77 -11.69
C GLU A 358 -7.15 17.90 -10.64
N HIS A 359 -7.26 17.22 -9.50
CA HIS A 359 -6.19 17.10 -8.51
C HIS A 359 -4.95 16.37 -9.03
N ALA A 360 -5.05 15.58 -10.10
CA ALA A 360 -3.87 15.12 -10.84
C ALA A 360 -2.97 16.30 -11.25
N VAL A 361 -3.57 17.38 -11.75
CA VAL A 361 -2.88 18.60 -12.25
C VAL A 361 -2.66 19.62 -11.14
N THR A 362 -3.66 19.82 -10.27
CA THR A 362 -3.64 20.91 -9.28
C THR A 362 -2.95 20.53 -7.97
N HIS A 363 -2.88 19.24 -7.62
CA HIS A 363 -2.32 18.76 -6.35
C HIS A 363 -1.11 17.85 -6.55
N ILE A 364 -1.27 16.74 -7.29
CA ILE A 364 -0.21 15.74 -7.45
C ILE A 364 0.97 16.32 -8.24
N ALA A 365 0.72 16.96 -9.39
CA ALA A 365 1.80 17.50 -10.21
C ALA A 365 2.65 18.57 -9.50
N PRO A 366 2.09 19.58 -8.79
CA PRO A 366 2.86 20.52 -7.98
C PRO A 366 3.61 19.86 -6.84
N ARG A 367 2.99 18.90 -6.13
CA ARG A 367 3.65 18.11 -5.08
C ARG A 367 4.88 17.38 -5.63
N MET A 368 4.74 16.67 -6.75
CA MET A 368 5.85 15.97 -7.39
C MET A 368 6.94 16.92 -7.87
N LYS A 369 6.56 18.10 -8.40
CA LYS A 369 7.52 19.14 -8.80
C LYS A 369 8.35 19.61 -7.60
N ASN A 370 7.73 19.85 -6.45
CA ASN A 370 8.44 20.26 -5.23
C ASN A 370 9.40 19.18 -4.73
N ILE A 371 9.01 17.90 -4.80
CA ILE A 371 9.86 16.76 -4.42
C ILE A 371 11.07 16.64 -5.36
N ILE A 372 10.86 16.80 -6.66
CA ILE A 372 11.94 16.73 -7.66
C ILE A 372 12.92 17.89 -7.49
N LEU A 373 12.41 19.10 -7.17
CA LEU A 373 13.25 20.27 -6.90
C LEU A 373 13.94 20.21 -5.52
N GLY A 374 13.67 19.19 -4.69
CA GLY A 374 14.21 19.09 -3.33
C GLY A 374 13.64 20.15 -2.36
N ALA A 375 12.53 20.81 -2.73
CA ALA A 375 11.88 21.83 -1.91
C ALA A 375 10.95 21.25 -0.84
N ASP A 376 10.50 20.00 -1.03
CA ASP A 376 9.63 19.31 -0.08
C ASP A 376 10.42 18.77 1.13
N LYS A 377 10.20 19.36 2.31
CA LYS A 377 10.81 18.96 3.59
C LYS A 377 9.89 18.14 4.49
N SER A 378 8.73 17.75 3.99
CA SER A 378 7.70 17.10 4.78
C SER A 378 7.80 15.57 4.78
N GLY A 379 7.05 14.94 5.69
CA GLY A 379 6.88 13.49 5.73
C GLY A 379 8.20 12.75 5.85
N VAL A 380 8.51 11.89 4.90
CA VAL A 380 9.65 10.97 4.97
C VAL A 380 10.94 11.52 4.36
N THR A 381 10.98 12.80 3.94
CA THR A 381 12.14 13.39 3.25
C THR A 381 13.42 13.26 4.07
N GLU A 382 13.37 13.60 5.37
CA GLU A 382 14.55 13.58 6.25
C GLU A 382 15.06 12.16 6.47
N VAL A 383 14.15 11.24 6.80
CA VAL A 383 14.48 9.83 7.08
C VAL A 383 15.06 9.12 5.85
N GLU A 384 14.53 9.42 4.66
CA GLU A 384 15.06 8.89 3.39
C GLU A 384 16.26 9.70 2.87
N SER A 385 16.72 10.73 3.59
CA SER A 385 17.82 11.61 3.18
C SER A 385 17.67 12.17 1.75
N TRP A 386 16.43 12.45 1.33
CA TRP A 386 16.12 12.84 -0.05
C TRP A 386 16.54 14.29 -0.33
N LYS A 387 17.29 14.50 -1.42
CA LYS A 387 17.86 15.81 -1.81
C LYS A 387 17.25 16.40 -3.09
N GLY A 388 16.27 15.74 -3.69
CA GLY A 388 15.74 16.08 -5.01
C GLY A 388 16.39 15.30 -6.16
N GLY A 389 15.86 15.49 -7.36
CA GLY A 389 16.26 14.80 -8.58
C GLY A 389 15.13 13.96 -9.20
N GLY A 390 15.48 13.22 -10.26
CA GLY A 390 14.53 12.39 -11.00
C GLY A 390 13.57 13.18 -11.88
N GLY A 391 12.51 12.49 -12.32
CA GLY A 391 11.48 13.07 -13.17
C GLY A 391 10.30 12.12 -13.32
N TYR A 392 9.22 12.61 -13.90
CA TYR A 392 8.08 11.78 -14.28
C TYR A 392 7.50 12.26 -15.60
N ARG A 393 6.83 11.35 -16.30
CA ARG A 393 5.99 11.67 -17.45
C ARG A 393 4.56 11.83 -16.97
N PHE A 394 3.94 12.94 -17.37
CA PHE A 394 2.52 13.21 -17.18
C PHE A 394 1.78 12.83 -18.46
N PHE A 395 0.82 11.92 -18.36
CA PHE A 395 -0.05 11.51 -19.46
C PHE A 395 -1.48 11.95 -19.16
N LYS A 396 -2.22 12.31 -20.20
CA LYS A 396 -3.68 12.45 -20.12
C LYS A 396 -4.30 11.34 -20.93
N LEU A 397 -5.29 10.66 -20.39
CA LEU A 397 -6.06 9.68 -21.13
C LEU A 397 -6.84 10.43 -22.22
N ALA A 398 -6.61 10.05 -23.48
CA ALA A 398 -7.38 10.60 -24.59
C ALA A 398 -8.84 10.13 -24.48
N PRO A 399 -9.82 10.97 -24.89
CA PRO A 399 -11.18 10.51 -25.02
C PRO A 399 -11.26 9.32 -25.98
N SER A 400 -12.26 8.47 -25.81
CA SER A 400 -12.53 7.36 -26.72
C SER A 400 -12.75 7.89 -28.13
N LEU A 401 -12.13 7.25 -29.14
CA LEU A 401 -12.28 7.60 -30.54
C LEU A 401 -13.75 7.58 -30.97
N LEU A 402 -14.53 6.66 -30.41
CA LEU A 402 -15.96 6.53 -30.65
C LEU A 402 -16.72 6.89 -29.38
N GLN A 403 -17.81 7.63 -29.54
CA GLN A 403 -18.80 7.92 -28.49
C GLN A 403 -20.18 7.46 -28.97
N LYS A 404 -21.07 7.14 -28.04
CA LYS A 404 -22.47 6.88 -28.39
C LYS A 404 -23.18 8.21 -28.66
N ASP A 405 -23.91 8.27 -29.77
CA ASP A 405 -24.88 9.35 -29.97
C ASP A 405 -26.10 9.16 -29.05
N LYS A 406 -27.06 10.09 -29.12
CA LYS A 406 -28.30 10.05 -28.32
C LYS A 406 -29.17 8.81 -28.57
N TRP A 407 -28.87 8.04 -29.61
CA TRP A 407 -29.59 6.84 -30.05
C TRP A 407 -28.76 5.56 -29.84
N GLY A 408 -27.59 5.67 -29.20
CA GLY A 408 -26.72 4.53 -28.90
C GLY A 408 -25.81 4.08 -30.04
N ASN A 409 -25.78 4.80 -31.17
CA ASN A 409 -24.88 4.46 -32.28
C ASN A 409 -23.47 4.97 -32.00
N LEU A 410 -22.46 4.19 -32.37
CA LEU A 410 -21.07 4.61 -32.27
C LEU A 410 -20.76 5.64 -33.37
N VAL A 411 -20.42 6.85 -32.94
CA VAL A 411 -19.98 7.95 -33.80
C VAL A 411 -18.60 8.42 -33.36
N ILE A 412 -17.80 8.97 -34.28
CA ILE A 412 -16.50 9.55 -33.92
C ILE A 412 -16.74 10.65 -32.87
N ASN A 413 -16.00 10.56 -31.78
CA ASN A 413 -16.05 11.55 -30.73
C ASN A 413 -15.57 12.90 -31.27
N LYS A 414 -16.40 13.93 -31.10
CA LYS A 414 -16.13 15.28 -31.64
C LYS A 414 -14.90 15.93 -31.01
N ASP A 415 -14.56 15.52 -29.79
CA ASP A 415 -13.39 16.01 -29.07
C ASP A 415 -12.11 15.26 -29.45
N TYR A 416 -12.22 14.17 -30.21
CA TYR A 416 -11.10 13.37 -30.66
C TYR A 416 -10.41 14.03 -31.86
N ARG A 417 -9.12 14.35 -31.69
CA ARG A 417 -8.34 15.03 -32.72
C ARG A 417 -7.42 14.06 -33.46
N PRO A 418 -7.18 14.24 -34.78
CA PRO A 418 -6.27 13.38 -35.54
C PRO A 418 -4.87 13.24 -34.93
N GLU A 419 -4.38 14.29 -34.26
CA GLU A 419 -3.10 14.30 -33.56
C GLU A 419 -3.05 13.29 -32.40
N MET A 420 -4.17 13.06 -31.71
CA MET A 420 -4.28 12.08 -30.62
C MET A 420 -4.17 10.65 -31.16
N LEU A 421 -4.75 10.39 -32.34
CA LEU A 421 -4.60 9.09 -33.02
C LEU A 421 -3.14 8.88 -33.41
N ALA A 422 -2.51 9.91 -33.98
CA ALA A 422 -1.13 9.85 -34.39
C ALA A 422 -0.21 9.55 -33.19
N GLU A 423 -0.40 10.22 -32.06
CA GLU A 423 0.34 9.99 -30.83
C GLU A 423 0.13 8.55 -30.27
N ALA A 424 -1.12 8.09 -30.24
CA ALA A 424 -1.47 6.74 -29.78
C ALA A 424 -0.84 5.65 -30.67
N MET A 425 -0.92 5.82 -31.99
CA MET A 425 -0.34 4.90 -32.96
C MET A 425 1.19 4.92 -32.95
N CYS A 426 1.80 6.10 -32.74
CA CYS A 426 3.24 6.21 -32.52
C CYS A 426 3.65 5.35 -31.31
N LYS A 427 2.97 5.52 -30.17
CA LYS A 427 3.27 4.75 -28.96
C LYS A 427 3.05 3.24 -29.17
N HIS A 428 1.97 2.85 -29.85
CA HIS A 428 1.64 1.44 -30.10
C HIS A 428 2.70 0.72 -30.94
N PHE A 429 3.32 1.41 -31.90
CA PHE A 429 4.36 0.86 -32.77
C PHE A 429 5.78 1.22 -32.33
N ASN A 430 5.98 1.73 -31.10
CA ASN A 430 7.28 2.14 -30.56
C ASN A 430 7.97 3.31 -31.33
N TYR A 431 7.19 4.20 -31.94
CA TYR A 431 7.66 5.47 -32.51
C TYR A 431 7.52 6.60 -31.48
N THR A 432 8.42 7.59 -31.57
CA THR A 432 8.30 8.84 -30.81
C THR A 432 7.44 9.82 -31.61
N TYR A 433 6.33 10.26 -31.04
CA TYR A 433 5.49 11.30 -31.65
C TYR A 433 6.28 12.61 -31.77
N ALA A 434 6.45 13.07 -33.01
CA ALA A 434 7.29 14.22 -33.35
C ALA A 434 6.85 14.74 -34.73
N PRO A 435 5.67 15.39 -34.82
CA PRO A 435 5.13 15.84 -36.09
C PRO A 435 6.03 16.88 -36.76
N SER A 436 6.27 16.74 -38.06
CA SER A 436 7.04 17.70 -38.86
C SER A 436 6.17 18.88 -39.30
N ALA A 437 6.74 20.08 -39.29
CA ALA A 437 6.10 21.27 -39.87
C ALA A 437 6.23 21.33 -41.41
N GLU A 438 7.18 20.60 -41.99
CA GLU A 438 7.48 20.62 -43.43
C GLU A 438 6.84 19.45 -44.18
N HIS A 439 6.73 18.28 -43.53
CA HIS A 439 6.23 17.06 -44.15
C HIS A 439 4.98 16.55 -43.44
N TYR A 440 3.83 16.63 -44.10
CA TYR A 440 2.53 16.26 -43.53
C TYR A 440 2.44 14.79 -43.11
N TRP A 441 3.19 13.89 -43.75
CA TRP A 441 3.18 12.45 -43.47
C TRP A 441 4.13 12.05 -42.32
N MET A 442 4.97 12.96 -41.85
CA MET A 442 5.90 12.69 -40.74
C MET A 442 5.23 13.00 -39.40
N HIS A 443 4.42 12.07 -38.87
CA HIS A 443 3.78 12.25 -37.56
C HIS A 443 4.69 11.83 -36.38
N GLY A 444 5.65 10.94 -36.62
CA GLY A 444 6.62 10.50 -35.62
C GLY A 444 7.81 9.78 -36.23
N LYS A 445 8.82 9.50 -35.39
CA LYS A 445 10.07 8.85 -35.81
C LYS A 445 10.51 7.74 -34.86
N ALA A 446 11.07 6.67 -35.40
CA ALA A 446 11.70 5.59 -34.64
C ALA A 446 13.24 5.66 -34.70
N THR A 447 13.78 5.93 -35.89
CA THR A 447 15.21 6.18 -36.15
C THR A 447 15.35 7.43 -37.03
N GLU A 448 16.57 7.77 -37.48
CA GLU A 448 16.78 8.93 -38.37
C GLU A 448 16.05 8.78 -39.72
N ASN A 449 15.87 7.54 -40.20
CA ASN A 449 15.27 7.26 -41.51
C ASN A 449 13.93 6.51 -41.42
N ALA A 450 13.36 6.31 -40.23
CA ALA A 450 12.09 5.57 -40.06
C ALA A 450 11.00 6.45 -39.47
N PHE A 451 9.94 6.64 -40.25
CA PHE A 451 8.83 7.54 -39.93
C PHE A 451 7.49 6.78 -39.87
N ILE A 452 6.50 7.42 -39.26
CA ILE A 452 5.12 6.90 -39.21
C ILE A 452 4.13 7.96 -39.69
N TYR A 453 3.22 7.54 -40.56
CA TYR A 453 2.06 8.32 -41.02
C TYR A 453 0.78 7.63 -40.57
N VAL A 454 -0.18 8.39 -40.07
CA VAL A 454 -1.43 7.86 -39.51
C VAL A 454 -2.60 8.62 -40.12
N THR A 455 -3.49 7.92 -40.81
CA THR A 455 -4.62 8.54 -41.51
C THR A 455 -5.90 7.73 -41.31
N THR A 456 -7.03 8.41 -41.18
CA THR A 456 -8.35 7.77 -41.13
C THR A 456 -8.90 7.51 -42.53
N ASN A 457 -8.26 8.05 -43.58
CA ASN A 457 -8.71 7.85 -44.95
C ASN A 457 -8.29 6.47 -45.49
N SER A 458 -9.08 5.97 -46.44
CA SER A 458 -8.66 4.84 -47.25
C SER A 458 -7.67 5.32 -48.30
N LEU A 459 -6.56 4.60 -48.48
CA LEU A 459 -5.52 4.96 -49.44
C LEU A 459 -5.61 4.11 -50.71
N THR A 460 -5.65 4.76 -51.88
CA THR A 460 -5.58 4.09 -53.18
C THR A 460 -4.13 3.79 -53.56
N PHE A 461 -3.94 2.90 -54.54
CA PHE A 461 -2.58 2.59 -55.03
C PHE A 461 -1.83 3.83 -55.53
N ASP A 462 -2.51 4.72 -56.27
CA ASP A 462 -1.90 5.94 -56.81
C ASP A 462 -1.44 6.90 -55.70
N GLN A 463 -2.21 7.00 -54.61
CA GLN A 463 -1.82 7.78 -53.44
C GLN A 463 -0.61 7.18 -52.74
N LEU A 464 -0.56 5.85 -52.62
CA LEU A 464 0.59 5.14 -52.02
C LEU A 464 1.85 5.32 -52.86
N LYS A 465 1.74 5.30 -54.20
CA LYS A 465 2.86 5.54 -55.10
C LYS A 465 3.39 6.98 -54.98
N ALA A 466 2.50 7.98 -54.98
CA ALA A 466 2.90 9.37 -54.78
C ALA A 466 3.59 9.58 -53.41
N LEU A 467 3.09 8.94 -52.37
CA LEU A 467 3.72 8.93 -51.04
C LEU A 467 5.11 8.27 -51.06
N SER A 468 5.26 7.14 -51.75
CA SER A 468 6.55 6.45 -51.89
C SER A 468 7.59 7.34 -52.58
N ASP A 469 7.21 8.04 -53.64
CA ASP A 469 8.08 8.99 -54.36
C ASP A 469 8.48 10.17 -53.47
N GLU A 470 7.55 10.70 -52.66
CA GLU A 470 7.79 11.82 -51.73
C GLU A 470 8.71 11.43 -50.55
N VAL A 471 8.55 10.21 -50.02
CA VAL A 471 9.41 9.64 -48.99
C VAL A 471 10.82 9.36 -49.54
N GLY A 472 10.92 8.91 -50.79
CA GLY A 472 12.20 8.58 -51.42
C GLY A 472 12.82 7.28 -50.90
N GLU A 473 13.91 6.85 -51.53
CA GLU A 473 14.50 5.52 -51.34
C GLU A 473 15.33 5.36 -50.05
N GLU A 474 15.84 6.46 -49.50
CA GLU A 474 16.70 6.50 -48.30
C GLU A 474 15.90 6.44 -46.97
N ARG A 475 14.57 6.61 -47.04
CA ARG A 475 13.68 6.71 -45.88
C ARG A 475 12.63 5.61 -45.92
N SER A 476 12.18 5.16 -44.75
CA SER A 476 11.12 4.18 -44.59
C SER A 476 9.91 4.80 -43.89
N LEU A 477 8.71 4.47 -44.36
CA LEU A 477 7.47 4.99 -43.80
C LEU A 477 6.50 3.87 -43.43
N LEU A 478 6.13 3.83 -42.15
CA LEU A 478 5.02 3.01 -41.65
C LEU A 478 3.71 3.78 -41.80
N ILE A 479 2.82 3.30 -42.67
CA ILE A 479 1.49 3.90 -42.88
C ILE A 479 0.46 3.12 -42.08
N CYS A 480 -0.25 3.81 -41.19
CA CYS A 480 -1.39 3.30 -40.43
C CYS A 480 -2.69 3.88 -40.99
N CYS A 481 -3.48 3.09 -41.70
CA CYS A 481 -4.74 3.54 -42.31
C CYS A 481 -5.93 2.61 -42.00
N MET A 482 -7.17 3.07 -42.22
CA MET A 482 -8.36 2.23 -42.00
C MET A 482 -8.50 1.12 -43.05
N ALA A 483 -8.25 1.49 -44.31
CA ALA A 483 -8.24 0.56 -45.43
C ALA A 483 -7.23 1.03 -46.48
N TYR A 484 -6.76 0.10 -47.30
CA TYR A 484 -5.87 0.38 -48.41
C TYR A 484 -6.12 -0.62 -49.53
N GLU A 485 -5.89 -0.19 -50.76
CA GLU A 485 -5.79 -1.08 -51.92
C GLU A 485 -4.41 -1.76 -51.92
N GLY A 486 -4.37 -3.06 -52.23
CA GLY A 486 -3.16 -3.87 -52.13
C GLY A 486 -2.01 -3.28 -52.96
N ALA A 487 -0.91 -2.91 -52.30
CA ALA A 487 0.25 -2.29 -52.94
C ALA A 487 1.19 -3.28 -53.65
N GLY A 488 0.98 -4.59 -53.48
CA GLY A 488 1.93 -5.63 -53.90
C GLY A 488 3.32 -5.42 -53.27
N ASP A 489 4.32 -6.18 -53.75
CA ASP A 489 5.73 -6.04 -53.34
C ASP A 489 6.45 -4.85 -54.02
N SER A 490 5.73 -3.95 -54.71
CA SER A 490 6.34 -2.91 -55.55
C SER A 490 6.85 -1.67 -54.83
N LEU A 491 6.46 -1.43 -53.56
CA LEU A 491 6.84 -0.24 -52.79
C LEU A 491 7.71 -0.65 -51.60
N THR A 492 9.02 -0.71 -51.80
CA THR A 492 10.00 -1.25 -50.81
C THR A 492 10.23 -0.34 -49.61
N ASN A 493 9.98 0.97 -49.75
CA ASN A 493 10.16 1.96 -48.70
C ASN A 493 8.90 2.17 -47.82
N LEU A 494 7.76 1.56 -48.17
CA LEU A 494 6.51 1.69 -47.43
C LEU A 494 6.14 0.39 -46.72
N THR A 495 5.80 0.48 -45.44
CA THR A 495 5.14 -0.59 -44.69
C THR A 495 3.73 -0.17 -44.37
N ILE A 496 2.71 -0.87 -44.87
CA ILE A 496 1.31 -0.51 -44.63
C ILE A 496 0.71 -1.46 -43.62
N LYS A 497 0.17 -0.91 -42.53
CA LYS A 497 -0.61 -1.66 -41.54
C LYS A 497 -1.99 -1.04 -41.44
N LYS A 498 -3.03 -1.89 -41.40
CA LYS A 498 -4.33 -1.41 -40.94
C LYS A 498 -4.17 -0.94 -39.50
N ILE A 499 -4.82 0.15 -39.14
CA ILE A 499 -4.97 0.53 -37.74
C ILE A 499 -5.52 -0.72 -37.04
N PRO A 500 -4.77 -1.30 -36.08
CA PRO A 500 -5.17 -2.55 -35.45
C PRO A 500 -6.60 -2.38 -34.95
N ARG A 501 -7.47 -3.36 -35.22
CA ARG A 501 -8.82 -3.35 -34.65
C ARG A 501 -8.72 -3.02 -33.18
N VAL A 502 -7.84 -3.69 -32.45
CA VAL A 502 -7.42 -3.42 -31.06
C VAL A 502 -7.26 -1.93 -30.67
N VAL A 503 -6.82 -1.01 -31.53
CA VAL A 503 -6.74 0.43 -31.21
C VAL A 503 -8.07 1.16 -31.49
N LEU A 504 -8.80 0.75 -32.53
CA LEU A 504 -10.18 1.20 -32.79
C LEU A 504 -11.18 0.66 -31.75
N ASP A 505 -10.82 -0.51 -31.21
CA ASP A 505 -11.57 -1.38 -30.33
C ASP A 505 -11.31 -1.02 -28.85
N ARG A 506 -10.05 -0.90 -28.43
CA ARG A 506 -9.69 -0.64 -27.01
C ARG A 506 -9.80 0.83 -26.59
N CYS A 507 -10.26 1.73 -27.48
CA CYS A 507 -10.79 3.03 -27.09
C CYS A 507 -12.27 2.84 -26.68
N GLU A 508 -12.46 2.40 -25.43
CA GLU A 508 -13.73 1.99 -24.81
C GLU A 508 -14.61 1.01 -25.60
N TRP A 509 -14.28 -0.27 -25.43
CA TRP A 509 -15.30 -1.31 -25.57
C TRP A 509 -16.15 -1.43 -24.31
N GLY A 510 -17.46 -1.32 -24.53
CA GLY A 510 -18.48 -1.29 -23.49
C GLY A 510 -18.88 -2.65 -22.91
N LYS A 511 -19.29 -2.57 -21.65
CA LYS A 511 -20.64 -2.94 -21.19
C LYS A 511 -21.10 -1.86 -20.22
N ASP A 512 -22.09 -1.08 -20.65
CA ASP A 512 -23.10 -0.54 -19.75
C ASP A 512 -24.41 -0.96 -20.38
N ASP A 513 -24.89 -2.12 -19.93
CA ASP A 513 -26.28 -2.50 -20.10
C ASP A 513 -26.92 -2.42 -18.71
N TYR A 514 -27.38 -1.22 -18.36
CA TYR A 514 -28.53 -1.06 -17.50
C TYR A 514 -29.72 -0.66 -18.38
N SER A 515 -30.08 -1.51 -19.34
CA SER A 515 -31.47 -1.53 -19.79
C SER A 515 -32.32 -2.20 -18.70
N LEU A 516 -32.85 -1.37 -17.80
CA LEU A 516 -34.07 -1.71 -17.06
C LEU A 516 -35.26 -1.73 -18.03
N LYS A 517 -35.24 -2.67 -18.97
CA LYS A 517 -36.45 -3.17 -19.62
C LYS A 517 -36.59 -4.63 -19.26
N ILE A 518 -37.38 -4.85 -18.21
CA ILE A 518 -38.01 -6.15 -17.94
C ILE A 518 -38.85 -6.47 -19.17
N ALA A 519 -38.30 -7.26 -20.09
CA ALA A 519 -39.11 -8.03 -21.01
C ALA A 519 -39.59 -9.24 -20.20
N GLU A 520 -40.90 -9.33 -20.06
CA GLU A 520 -41.66 -10.33 -19.32
C GLU A 520 -41.10 -11.74 -19.55
N LEU A 521 -40.72 -12.39 -18.45
CA LEU A 521 -40.54 -13.84 -18.43
C LEU A 521 -41.93 -14.49 -18.50
N PRO A 522 -42.11 -15.58 -19.27
CA PRO A 522 -43.39 -16.25 -19.40
C PRO A 522 -43.83 -16.78 -18.04
N MET A 523 -45.05 -16.41 -17.64
CA MET A 523 -45.70 -16.86 -16.42
C MET A 523 -45.68 -18.39 -16.34
N HIS A 524 -45.11 -18.90 -15.26
CA HIS A 524 -45.36 -20.26 -14.80
C HIS A 524 -46.57 -20.19 -13.88
N ASP A 525 -47.64 -20.89 -14.23
CA ASP A 525 -48.84 -21.00 -13.41
C ASP A 525 -48.47 -21.68 -12.08
N GLU A 526 -48.57 -20.95 -10.97
CA GLU A 526 -48.65 -21.57 -9.64
C GLU A 526 -50.10 -21.60 -9.20
N GLU A 527 -50.59 -22.81 -8.98
CA GLU A 527 -51.88 -23.10 -8.38
C GLU A 527 -51.98 -22.49 -6.98
N SER A 528 -53.13 -21.90 -6.74
CA SER A 528 -53.60 -21.29 -5.51
C SER A 528 -53.67 -22.29 -4.35
N GLU A 529 -53.09 -21.93 -3.20
CA GLU A 529 -53.73 -22.20 -1.91
C GLU A 529 -53.78 -20.91 -1.07
N ALA A 530 -55.02 -20.51 -0.80
CA ALA A 530 -55.40 -19.29 -0.10
C ALA A 530 -55.29 -19.46 1.42
N VAL A 531 -54.82 -18.43 2.11
CA VAL A 531 -55.35 -18.05 3.43
C VAL A 531 -55.34 -16.51 3.54
N GLU A 532 -56.52 -15.90 3.49
CA GLU A 532 -56.79 -14.52 3.91
C GLU A 532 -56.69 -14.42 5.45
N ILE A 533 -56.01 -13.39 5.98
CA ILE A 533 -56.48 -12.67 7.17
C ILE A 533 -56.20 -11.16 7.02
N THR A 534 -57.19 -10.41 7.47
CA THR A 534 -57.60 -9.04 7.22
C THR A 534 -56.79 -7.91 7.85
N SER A 535 -56.94 -6.75 7.22
CA SER A 535 -56.60 -5.37 7.59
C SER A 535 -56.78 -4.94 9.06
N ALA A 536 -55.88 -4.07 9.54
CA ALA A 536 -56.19 -2.67 9.90
C ALA A 536 -54.98 -1.96 10.57
N ARG A 537 -54.70 -0.71 10.14
CA ARG A 537 -53.87 0.25 10.89
C ARG A 537 -54.64 0.75 12.13
N PRO A 538 -53.95 1.22 13.18
CA PRO A 538 -54.17 2.62 13.54
C PRO A 538 -52.94 3.41 14.02
N ASN A 539 -53.22 4.72 14.13
CA ASN A 539 -52.41 5.89 14.41
C ASN A 539 -51.62 5.93 15.73
N LYS A 540 -50.63 6.85 15.71
CA LYS A 540 -50.00 7.58 16.83
C LYS A 540 -50.93 7.88 18.01
N ASN A 541 -50.48 7.62 19.24
CA ASN A 541 -50.44 8.62 20.32
C ASN A 541 -49.62 8.21 21.56
N LYS A 542 -49.30 9.25 22.34
CA LYS A 542 -48.39 9.46 23.47
C LYS A 542 -48.49 8.55 24.72
N ALA A 543 -47.31 8.39 25.33
CA ALA A 543 -46.93 8.59 26.75
C ALA A 543 -47.29 7.59 27.90
N SER A 544 -46.21 7.36 28.66
CA SER A 544 -46.05 7.20 30.12
C SER A 544 -46.32 5.87 30.85
N ALA A 545 -45.20 5.35 31.39
CA ALA A 545 -44.95 5.01 32.79
C ALA A 545 -45.27 3.60 33.35
N ALA A 546 -44.27 3.15 34.13
CA ALA A 546 -44.27 2.25 35.29
C ALA A 546 -44.06 0.72 35.10
N GLN A 547 -42.82 0.31 35.44
CA GLN A 547 -42.42 -0.80 36.34
C GLN A 547 -43.37 -1.99 36.53
N ALA A 548 -42.87 -3.22 36.33
CA ALA A 548 -42.25 -4.04 37.41
C ALA A 548 -41.83 -5.44 36.90
N ASN A 549 -40.81 -5.97 37.57
CA ASN A 549 -40.13 -7.26 37.37
C ASN A 549 -41.06 -8.49 37.52
N LEU A 550 -40.56 -9.65 37.11
CA LEU A 550 -39.94 -10.67 38.00
C LEU A 550 -40.22 -12.09 37.49
N PHE A 551 -39.17 -12.91 37.50
CA PHE A 551 -39.16 -14.34 37.25
C PHE A 551 -40.31 -15.11 37.94
N ASP A 552 -41.00 -15.93 37.16
CA ASP A 552 -41.49 -17.30 37.46
C ASP A 552 -42.31 -17.72 36.23
N GLY A 553 -42.23 -18.91 35.64
CA GLY A 553 -41.69 -20.20 36.02
C GLY A 553 -42.50 -21.27 35.25
N THR A 554 -42.03 -22.53 35.27
CA THR A 554 -42.66 -23.79 34.78
C THR A 554 -42.52 -24.10 33.27
N GLU A 555 -42.23 -25.33 32.82
CA GLU A 555 -41.96 -26.66 33.43
C GLU A 555 -41.52 -27.61 32.28
N GLY A 556 -40.84 -28.73 32.58
CA GLY A 556 -40.87 -29.91 31.70
C GLY A 556 -39.68 -30.86 31.71
N ASN A 557 -39.53 -31.64 32.80
CA ASN A 557 -38.77 -32.90 32.99
C ASN A 557 -37.24 -32.96 32.88
#